data_AF-A0A428ZIT9-F1
#
_entry.id   AF-A0A428ZIT9-F1
#
_cell.length_a   1.000
_cell.length_b   1.000
_cell.length_c   1.000
_cell.angle_alpha   90.00
_cell.angle_beta   90.00
_cell.angle_gamma   90.00
#
_symmetry.space_group_name_H-M   'P 1'
#
loop_
_entity.id
_entity.type
_entity.pdbx_description
1 polymer ?
#
loop_
_entity_poly.entity_id
_entity_poly.type
_entity_poly.pdbx_seq_one_letter_code
_entity_poly.pdbx_strand_id
1 'polypeptide(L)'
;MITFFAAGRYAWLFGVGAAGAVAAVIWIMYWALGKPAEPATPRPVRTISDQDRWMTVWTEVRGSELPEAKALEPVLNEYMGVITPAARQLGDDDDDVIQLRNDLDMLVKVLRQDPDNLPSTIQNLKTLIAEVRARL
;
A
#
# COMPACT_ATOMS: atom_id res chain seq x y z
N MET A 1 10.00 -1.34 84.57
CA MET A 1 9.05 -1.91 83.58
C MET A 1 7.96 -0.85 83.38
N ILE A 2 7.54 -0.54 82.14
CA ILE A 2 6.99 0.75 81.62
C ILE A 2 8.15 1.60 81.07
N THR A 3 8.28 2.05 79.80
CA THR A 3 7.42 2.12 78.60
C THR A 3 8.31 2.45 77.39
N PHE A 4 8.21 1.71 76.29
CA PHE A 4 8.72 2.13 74.97
C PHE A 4 7.53 2.37 74.03
N PHE A 5 6.85 3.50 74.22
CA PHE A 5 5.92 4.08 73.25
C PHE A 5 6.64 5.28 72.60
N ALA A 6 7.27 5.09 71.43
CA ALA A 6 7.55 6.16 70.46
C ALA A 6 8.35 5.65 69.25
N ALA A 7 7.76 4.81 68.39
CA ALA A 7 8.36 4.54 67.07
C ALA A 7 7.33 4.18 65.97
N GLY A 8 6.04 4.50 66.19
CA GLY A 8 4.96 4.06 65.30
C GLY A 8 4.24 5.19 64.53
N ARG A 9 4.77 6.42 64.49
CA ARG A 9 4.01 7.59 63.99
C ARG A 9 4.43 8.14 62.61
N TYR A 10 5.53 7.67 62.01
CA TYR A 10 6.03 8.25 60.75
C TYR A 10 6.39 7.25 59.65
N ALA A 11 6.06 5.96 59.81
CA ALA A 11 6.29 4.96 58.75
C ALA A 11 5.48 5.24 57.46
N TRP A 12 4.36 5.97 57.56
CA TRP A 12 3.51 6.31 56.41
C TRP A 12 4.05 7.46 55.53
N LEU A 13 5.03 8.26 56.00
CA LEU A 13 5.56 9.38 55.21
C LEU A 13 6.61 8.96 54.18
N PHE A 14 7.27 7.81 54.36
CA PHE A 14 8.30 7.33 53.43
C PHE A 14 7.74 6.61 52.20
N GLY A 15 6.52 6.06 52.27
CA GLY A 15 5.88 5.38 51.14
C GLY A 15 5.38 6.33 50.05
N VAL A 16 5.01 7.56 50.41
CA VAL A 16 4.46 8.55 49.46
C VAL A 16 5.57 9.23 48.65
N GLY A 17 6.75 9.44 49.24
CA GLY A 17 7.90 10.03 48.53
C GLY A 17 8.51 9.11 47.47
N ALA A 18 8.53 7.79 47.72
CA ALA A 18 9.08 6.82 46.78
C ALA A 18 8.23 6.67 45.51
N ALA A 19 6.89 6.69 45.64
CA ALA A 19 5.99 6.61 44.49
C ALA A 19 6.07 7.87 43.59
N GLY A 20 6.21 9.06 44.19
CA GLY A 20 6.40 10.30 43.45
C GLY A 20 7.74 10.38 42.71
N ALA A 21 8.81 9.89 43.32
CA ALA A 21 10.14 9.86 42.70
C ALA A 21 10.19 8.91 41.49
N VAL A 22 9.56 7.74 41.56
CA VAL A 22 9.48 6.81 40.42
C VAL A 22 8.66 7.40 39.28
N ALA A 23 7.54 8.05 39.56
CA ALA A 23 6.73 8.71 38.53
C ALA A 23 7.49 9.87 37.85
N ALA A 24 8.25 10.66 38.62
CA ALA A 24 9.07 11.74 38.08
C ALA A 24 10.23 11.21 37.22
N VAL A 25 10.88 10.12 37.63
CA VAL A 25 11.95 9.48 36.84
C VAL A 25 11.41 8.90 35.54
N ILE A 26 10.24 8.23 35.56
CA ILE A 26 9.59 7.71 34.35
C ILE A 26 9.20 8.87 33.41
N TRP A 27 8.67 9.97 33.95
CA TRP A 27 8.32 11.16 33.16
C TRP A 27 9.54 11.83 32.52
N ILE A 28 10.64 11.97 33.27
CA ILE A 28 11.89 12.55 32.76
C ILE A 28 12.54 11.62 31.73
N MET A 29 12.53 10.29 31.96
CA MET A 29 12.99 9.32 30.96
C MET A 29 12.15 9.37 29.68
N TYR A 30 10.82 9.50 29.79
CA TYR A 30 9.93 9.64 28.64
C TYR A 30 10.22 10.90 27.81
N TRP A 31 10.67 11.99 28.45
CA TRP A 31 11.05 13.22 27.75
C TRP A 31 12.48 13.20 27.19
N ALA A 32 13.42 12.57 27.91
CA ALA A 32 14.84 12.50 27.55
C ALA A 32 15.15 11.47 26.44
N LEU A 33 14.36 10.40 26.31
CA LEU A 33 14.56 9.36 25.30
C LEU A 33 13.95 9.69 23.92
N GLY A 34 13.35 10.88 23.77
CA GLY A 34 12.60 11.23 22.58
C GLY A 34 11.30 10.44 22.52
N LYS A 35 10.25 11.04 21.95
CA LYS A 35 8.99 10.35 21.70
C LYS A 35 9.30 9.00 21.02
N PRO A 36 8.70 7.87 21.43
CA PRO A 36 8.76 6.68 20.60
C PRO A 36 8.32 7.12 19.22
N ALA A 37 9.18 6.91 18.22
CA ALA A 37 8.86 7.27 16.84
C ALA A 37 7.45 6.75 16.58
N GLU A 38 6.50 7.66 16.36
CA GLU A 38 5.15 7.29 15.98
C GLU A 38 5.31 6.26 14.86
N PRO A 39 4.73 5.04 14.99
CA PRO A 39 4.85 4.06 13.93
C PRO A 39 4.38 4.79 12.68
N ALA A 40 5.29 4.95 11.72
CA ALA A 40 5.06 5.79 10.55
C ALA A 40 3.67 5.43 10.04
N THR A 41 2.70 6.35 10.20
CA THR A 41 1.33 6.12 9.74
C THR A 41 1.48 5.60 8.32
N PRO A 42 1.03 4.37 8.01
CA PRO A 42 1.15 3.84 6.68
C PRO A 42 0.61 4.92 5.76
N ARG A 43 1.48 5.52 4.95
CA ARG A 43 1.01 6.52 4.00
C ARG A 43 -0.08 5.78 3.22
N PRO A 44 -1.31 6.31 3.14
CA PRO A 44 -2.32 5.69 2.31
C PRO A 44 -1.74 5.66 0.90
N VAL A 45 -1.28 4.49 0.48
CA VAL A 45 -0.90 4.25 -0.90
C VAL A 45 -2.20 4.45 -1.64
N ARG A 46 -2.30 5.51 -2.44
CA ARG A 46 -3.46 5.71 -3.29
C ARG A 46 -3.58 4.46 -4.15
N THR A 47 -4.54 3.60 -3.83
CA THR A 47 -4.96 2.51 -4.71
C THR A 47 -5.60 3.18 -5.91
N ILE A 48 -4.80 3.38 -6.96
CA ILE A 48 -5.31 3.82 -8.26
C ILE A 48 -6.27 2.74 -8.71
N SER A 49 -7.52 3.11 -9.03
CA SER A 49 -8.50 2.15 -9.48
C SER A 49 -8.10 1.58 -10.85
N ASP A 50 -8.52 0.36 -11.16
CA ASP A 50 -8.26 -0.24 -12.47
C ASP A 50 -8.86 0.60 -13.60
N GLN A 51 -9.97 1.28 -13.32
CA GLN A 51 -10.59 2.24 -14.23
C GLN A 51 -9.70 3.46 -14.47
N ASP A 52 -9.06 4.03 -13.45
CA ASP A 52 -8.16 5.18 -13.60
C ASP A 52 -6.89 4.81 -14.38
N ARG A 53 -6.33 3.61 -14.12
CA ARG A 53 -5.21 3.07 -14.90
C ARG A 53 -5.60 2.92 -16.36
N TRP A 54 -6.75 2.29 -16.61
CA TRP A 54 -7.27 2.09 -17.97
C TRP A 54 -7.50 3.42 -18.69
N MET A 55 -8.14 4.41 -18.04
CA MET A 55 -8.37 5.73 -18.61
C MET A 55 -7.05 6.43 -18.99
N THR A 56 -6.00 6.24 -18.19
CA THR A 56 -4.68 6.78 -18.50
C THR A 56 -4.15 6.18 -19.79
N VAL A 57 -4.14 4.85 -19.92
CA VAL A 57 -3.64 4.17 -21.13
C VAL A 57 -4.49 4.48 -22.35
N TRP A 58 -5.82 4.46 -22.19
CA TRP A 58 -6.77 4.80 -23.24
C TRP A 58 -6.53 6.21 -23.79
N THR A 59 -6.30 7.19 -22.90
CA THR A 59 -6.01 8.57 -23.30
C THR A 59 -4.71 8.67 -24.11
N GLU A 60 -3.66 7.97 -23.67
CA GLU A 60 -2.37 7.93 -24.39
C GLU A 60 -2.51 7.26 -25.76
N VAL A 61 -3.24 6.16 -25.84
CA VAL A 61 -3.52 5.46 -27.10
C VAL A 61 -4.30 6.34 -28.07
N ARG A 62 -5.34 7.02 -27.59
CA ARG A 62 -6.18 7.91 -28.40
C ARG A 62 -5.44 9.16 -28.88
N GLY A 63 -4.48 9.64 -28.09
CA GLY A 63 -3.61 10.76 -28.44
C GLY A 63 -2.43 10.37 -29.33
N SER A 64 -2.14 9.07 -29.47
CA SER A 64 -1.02 8.57 -30.26
C SER A 64 -1.36 8.48 -31.74
N GLU A 65 -0.45 8.95 -32.59
CA GLU A 65 -0.55 8.81 -34.06
C GLU A 65 -0.06 7.43 -34.55
N LEU A 66 0.44 6.58 -33.64
CA LEU A 66 0.99 5.27 -33.96
C LEU A 66 -0.13 4.28 -34.38
N PRO A 67 0.01 3.58 -35.50
CA PRO A 67 -0.95 2.55 -35.91
C PRO A 67 -1.04 1.39 -34.91
N GLU A 68 0.06 1.08 -34.20
CA GLU A 68 0.13 0.06 -33.16
C GLU A 68 -0.69 0.44 -31.92
N ALA A 69 -0.81 1.73 -31.61
CA ALA A 69 -1.66 2.20 -30.53
C ALA A 69 -3.15 1.91 -30.84
N LYS A 70 -3.57 2.00 -32.10
CA LYS A 70 -4.95 1.63 -32.49
C LYS A 70 -5.23 0.14 -32.27
N ALA A 71 -4.21 -0.72 -32.39
CA ALA A 71 -4.34 -2.14 -32.09
C ALA A 71 -4.49 -2.41 -30.58
N LEU A 72 -4.16 -1.43 -29.71
CA LEU A 72 -4.39 -1.50 -28.26
C LEU A 72 -5.87 -1.33 -27.90
N GLU A 73 -6.64 -0.57 -28.68
CA GLU A 73 -8.04 -0.25 -28.35
C GLU A 73 -8.91 -1.49 -28.04
N PRO A 74 -8.94 -2.55 -28.88
CA PRO A 74 -9.70 -3.76 -28.55
C PRO A 74 -9.14 -4.51 -27.34
N VAL A 75 -7.82 -4.51 -27.15
CA VAL A 75 -7.16 -5.18 -26.01
C VAL A 75 -7.51 -4.50 -24.70
N LEU A 76 -7.52 -3.16 -24.69
CA LEU A 76 -7.92 -2.36 -23.54
C LEU A 76 -9.38 -2.62 -23.15
N ASN A 77 -10.27 -2.80 -24.12
CA ASN A 77 -11.66 -3.17 -23.84
C ASN A 77 -11.77 -4.57 -23.23
N GLU A 78 -11.01 -5.54 -23.76
CA GLU A 78 -10.96 -6.89 -23.21
C GLU A 78 -10.36 -6.93 -21.80
N TYR A 79 -9.33 -6.13 -21.55
CA TYR A 79 -8.70 -5.97 -20.24
C TYR A 79 -9.75 -5.59 -19.18
N MET A 80 -10.56 -4.57 -19.42
CA MET A 80 -11.59 -4.12 -18.47
C MET A 80 -12.63 -5.21 -18.19
N GLY A 81 -12.97 -5.99 -19.22
CA GLY A 81 -13.87 -7.13 -19.10
C GLY A 81 -13.31 -8.29 -18.30
N VAL A 82 -11.98 -8.40 -18.15
CA VAL A 82 -11.31 -9.50 -17.43
C VAL A 82 -10.83 -9.08 -16.05
N ILE A 83 -10.24 -7.89 -15.89
CA ILE A 83 -9.66 -7.45 -14.62
C ILE A 83 -10.71 -7.36 -13.49
N THR A 84 -11.91 -6.86 -13.81
CA THR A 84 -12.99 -6.69 -12.83
C THR A 84 -13.49 -8.03 -12.28
N PRO A 85 -13.86 -9.02 -13.11
CA PRO A 85 -14.21 -10.34 -12.61
C PRO A 85 -13.01 -11.08 -12.01
N ALA A 86 -11.79 -10.87 -12.50
CA ALA A 86 -10.59 -11.49 -11.92
C ALA A 86 -10.30 -11.01 -10.49
N ALA A 87 -10.29 -9.70 -10.26
CA ALA A 87 -10.14 -9.14 -8.92
C ALA A 87 -11.23 -9.63 -7.97
N ARG A 88 -12.45 -9.87 -8.48
CA ARG A 88 -13.56 -10.39 -7.69
C ARG A 88 -13.47 -11.89 -7.38
N GLN A 89 -13.05 -12.71 -8.35
CA GLN A 89 -13.03 -14.17 -8.21
C GLN A 89 -11.72 -14.68 -7.59
N LEU A 90 -10.58 -14.19 -8.08
CA LEU A 90 -9.24 -14.60 -7.66
C LEU A 90 -8.74 -13.79 -6.46
N GLY A 91 -9.15 -12.52 -6.37
CA GLY A 91 -8.77 -11.59 -5.33
C GLY A 91 -7.85 -10.49 -5.84
N ASP A 92 -7.81 -9.37 -5.11
CA ASP A 92 -7.00 -8.21 -5.48
C ASP A 92 -5.48 -8.45 -5.36
N ASP A 93 -5.09 -9.41 -4.52
CA ASP A 93 -3.70 -9.80 -4.25
C ASP A 93 -3.24 -11.02 -5.07
N ASP A 94 -4.08 -11.51 -6.00
CA ASP A 94 -3.70 -12.61 -6.89
C ASP A 94 -2.60 -12.16 -7.87
N ASP A 95 -1.61 -13.02 -8.08
CA ASP A 95 -0.45 -12.71 -8.92
C ASP A 95 -0.84 -12.31 -10.34
N ASP A 96 -1.88 -12.93 -10.92
CA ASP A 96 -2.32 -12.64 -12.27
C ASP A 96 -3.00 -11.26 -12.35
N VAL A 97 -3.80 -10.92 -11.33
CA VAL A 97 -4.48 -9.61 -11.21
C VAL A 97 -3.45 -8.49 -11.03
N ILE A 98 -2.44 -8.71 -10.18
CA ILE A 98 -1.33 -7.79 -10.00
C ILE A 98 -0.54 -7.64 -11.31
N GLN A 99 -0.28 -8.74 -12.00
CA GLN A 99 0.49 -8.71 -13.24
C GLN A 99 -0.26 -7.99 -14.36
N LEU A 100 -1.57 -8.22 -14.51
CA LEU A 100 -2.43 -7.47 -15.43
C LEU A 100 -2.35 -5.96 -15.19
N ARG A 101 -2.42 -5.52 -13.92
CA ARG A 101 -2.29 -4.10 -13.54
C ARG A 101 -0.92 -3.54 -13.89
N ASN A 102 0.14 -4.30 -13.64
CA ASN A 102 1.51 -3.90 -13.94
C ASN A 102 1.78 -3.81 -15.45
N ASP A 103 1.27 -4.75 -16.24
CA ASP A 103 1.42 -4.76 -17.70
C ASP A 103 0.69 -3.56 -18.33
N LEU A 104 -0.47 -3.19 -17.78
CA LEU A 104 -1.17 -1.98 -18.18
C LEU A 104 -0.36 -0.71 -17.88
N ASP A 105 0.25 -0.61 -16.70
CA ASP A 105 1.14 0.51 -16.35
C ASP A 105 2.42 0.51 -17.22
N MET A 106 2.92 -0.67 -17.60
CA MET A 106 4.07 -0.83 -18.49
C MET A 106 3.77 -0.35 -19.90
N LEU A 107 2.56 -0.60 -20.42
CA LEU A 107 2.12 -0.11 -21.72
C LEU A 107 2.22 1.41 -21.85
N VAL A 108 1.89 2.16 -20.79
CA VAL A 108 2.04 3.63 -20.78
C VAL A 108 3.50 4.04 -20.92
N LYS A 109 4.41 3.32 -20.24
CA LYS A 109 5.86 3.60 -20.33
C LYS A 109 6.37 3.30 -21.74
N VAL A 110 6.00 2.16 -22.30
CA VAL A 110 6.38 1.73 -23.66
C VAL A 110 5.85 2.72 -24.71
N LEU A 111 4.57 3.10 -24.63
CA LEU A 111 3.97 4.11 -25.51
C LEU A 111 4.73 5.44 -25.54
N ARG A 112 5.29 5.88 -24.39
CA ARG A 112 5.96 7.18 -24.26
C ARG A 112 7.45 7.14 -24.52
N GLN A 113 8.13 6.06 -24.15
CA GLN A 113 9.58 6.00 -24.10
C GLN A 113 10.19 5.05 -25.14
N ASP A 114 9.45 4.01 -25.55
CA ASP A 114 9.98 2.95 -26.40
C ASP A 114 8.88 2.32 -27.27
N PRO A 115 8.35 3.06 -28.26
CA PRO A 115 7.23 2.60 -29.07
C PRO A 115 7.58 1.38 -29.95
N ASP A 116 8.86 1.12 -30.19
CA ASP A 116 9.32 -0.06 -30.95
C ASP A 116 9.01 -1.37 -30.21
N ASN A 117 8.94 -1.33 -28.87
CA ASN A 117 8.54 -2.45 -28.02
C ASN A 117 7.02 -2.55 -27.78
N LEU A 118 6.22 -1.68 -28.39
CA LEU A 118 4.77 -1.70 -28.23
C LEU A 118 4.11 -2.99 -28.73
N PRO A 119 4.49 -3.57 -29.90
CA PRO A 119 3.88 -4.81 -30.39
C PRO A 119 4.10 -6.01 -29.46
N SER A 120 5.28 -6.13 -28.86
CA SER A 120 5.60 -7.21 -27.93
C SER A 120 4.82 -7.08 -26.63
N THR A 121 4.73 -5.85 -26.12
CA THR A 121 3.97 -5.55 -24.89
C THR A 121 2.46 -5.80 -25.09
N ILE A 122 1.92 -5.42 -26.25
CA ILE A 122 0.53 -5.76 -26.64
C ILE A 122 0.31 -7.27 -26.63
N GLN A 123 1.23 -8.03 -27.23
CA GLN A 123 1.08 -9.47 -27.35
C GLN A 123 1.15 -10.15 -25.98
N ASN A 124 2.05 -9.70 -25.09
CA ASN A 124 2.13 -10.19 -23.72
C ASN A 124 0.83 -9.93 -22.95
N LEU A 125 0.30 -8.70 -23.03
CA LEU A 125 -0.97 -8.37 -22.39
C LEU A 125 -2.12 -9.23 -22.92
N LYS A 126 -2.22 -9.44 -24.24
CA LYS A 126 -3.24 -10.31 -24.84
C LYS A 126 -3.17 -11.74 -24.31
N THR A 127 -1.96 -12.30 -24.24
CA THR A 127 -1.75 -13.65 -23.72
C THR A 127 -2.20 -13.74 -22.27
N LEU A 128 -1.77 -12.80 -21.42
CA LEU A 128 -2.14 -12.79 -20.00
C LEU A 128 -3.66 -12.62 -19.80
N ILE A 129 -4.32 -11.73 -20.56
CA ILE A 129 -5.78 -11.58 -20.53
C ILE A 129 -6.49 -12.89 -20.89
N ALA A 130 -5.98 -13.62 -21.89
CA ALA A 130 -6.57 -14.90 -22.29
C ALA A 130 -6.37 -15.98 -21.23
N GLU A 131 -5.19 -16.05 -20.61
CA GLU A 131 -4.88 -16.97 -19.51
C GLU A 131 -5.77 -16.69 -18.31
N VAL A 132 -5.87 -15.43 -17.86
CA VAL A 132 -6.73 -15.05 -16.75
C VAL A 132 -8.19 -15.36 -17.08
N ARG A 133 -8.67 -14.99 -18.28
CA ARG A 133 -10.05 -15.30 -18.69
C ARG A 133 -10.34 -16.81 -18.65
N ALA A 134 -9.38 -17.66 -18.99
CA ALA A 134 -9.57 -19.11 -18.93
C ALA A 134 -9.67 -19.65 -17.48
N ARG A 135 -9.22 -18.87 -16.50
CA ARG A 135 -9.27 -19.20 -15.07
C ARG A 135 -10.50 -18.62 -14.34
N LEU A 136 -11.27 -17.74 -15.01
CA LEU A 136 -12.52 -17.12 -14.49
C LEU A 136 -13.77 -17.93 -14.83
#